data_AF-A0AAZ3PXA7-F1
#
_entry.id   AF-A0AAZ3PXA7-F1
#
_cell.length_a   1.000
_cell.length_b   1.000
_cell.length_c   1.000
_cell.angle_alpha   90.00
_cell.angle_beta   90.00
_cell.angle_gamma   90.00
#
_symmetry.space_group_name_H-M   'P 1'
#
loop_
_entity.id
_entity.type
_entity.pdbx_description
1 polymer ?
#
loop_
_entity_poly.entity_id
_entity_poly.type
_entity_poly.pdbx_seq_one_letter_code
_entity_poly.pdbx_strand_id
1 'polypeptide(L)'
;MQRGAAKVTGFRVWRHRLYHHRCPVLTNSLKEVLVSFIAFLRMLDRPIVVGHNIRRFDCPVLARGLDEFDLKAEFQFAVSGCLDTLPLAREILKGRGLQSFRQENLVRIVVGISYEAHDALEDVRALQRLYGALRPTPEQVLRQSFTLDTMAEPAPKQPPAAKAKGSCRATGQWPLWKNFKQEVKVTEGPKGDTTGQGDATLIMDNGCK
;
A
#
# COMPACT_ATOMS: atom_id res chain seq x y z
N MET A 1 22.98 12.08 -5.50
CA MET A 1 22.26 11.52 -4.33
C MET A 1 21.30 12.59 -3.80
N GLN A 2 19.99 12.39 -3.86
CA GLN A 2 19.03 13.39 -3.38
C GLN A 2 19.00 13.39 -1.86
N ARG A 3 19.43 14.49 -1.23
CA ARG A 3 19.48 14.66 0.23
C ARG A 3 18.11 14.47 0.92
N GLY A 4 17.01 14.64 0.18
CA GLY A 4 15.64 14.47 0.68
C GLY A 4 15.25 13.03 0.99
N ALA A 5 15.54 12.08 0.10
CA ALA A 5 15.12 10.67 0.27
C ALA A 5 15.78 10.03 1.51
N ALA A 6 17.09 10.23 1.67
CA ALA A 6 17.82 9.71 2.83
C ALA A 6 17.33 10.25 4.18
N LYS A 7 16.82 11.50 4.20
CA LYS A 7 16.23 12.08 5.41
C LYS A 7 14.90 11.43 5.78
N VAL A 8 14.13 11.00 4.78
CA VAL A 8 12.80 10.42 4.96
C VAL A 8 12.89 8.95 5.29
N THR A 9 13.69 8.18 4.55
CA THR A 9 13.72 6.71 4.65
C THR A 9 14.87 6.17 5.48
N GLY A 10 15.80 7.01 5.94
CA GLY A 10 17.01 6.57 6.62
C GLY A 10 18.02 5.83 5.74
N PHE A 11 17.72 5.60 4.45
CA PHE A 11 18.60 4.91 3.52
C PHE A 11 19.65 5.83 2.90
N ARG A 12 20.91 5.40 2.91
CA ARG A 12 22.04 6.10 2.28
C ARG A 12 22.96 5.11 1.56
N VAL A 13 23.32 5.42 0.32
CA VAL A 13 24.40 4.71 -0.37
C VAL A 13 25.73 5.37 -0.01
N TRP A 14 26.74 4.59 0.37
CA TRP A 14 28.09 5.10 0.60
C TRP A 14 29.11 4.02 0.21
N ARG A 15 30.10 4.40 -0.62
CA ARG A 15 31.10 3.47 -1.16
C ARG A 15 30.48 2.17 -1.71
N HIS A 16 29.46 2.31 -2.55
CA HIS A 16 28.71 1.20 -3.18
C HIS A 16 27.97 0.25 -2.22
N ARG A 17 27.79 0.61 -0.95
CA ARG A 17 26.99 -0.15 0.01
C ARG A 17 25.77 0.66 0.46
N LEU A 18 24.64 -0.02 0.64
CA LEU A 18 23.44 0.59 1.22
C LEU A 18 23.52 0.52 2.75
N TYR A 19 23.11 1.61 3.40
CA TYR A 19 23.00 1.70 4.85
C TYR A 19 21.60 2.17 5.22
N HIS A 20 21.02 1.60 6.27
CA HIS A 20 19.80 2.05 6.93
C HIS A 20 20.15 2.53 8.33
N HIS A 21 19.93 3.82 8.63
CA HIS A 21 20.32 4.44 9.91
C HIS A 21 21.77 4.12 10.35
N ARG A 22 22.70 4.11 9.38
CA ARG A 22 24.14 3.78 9.54
C ARG A 22 24.47 2.29 9.69
N CYS A 23 23.48 1.42 9.75
CA CYS A 23 23.69 -0.03 9.70
C CYS A 23 23.79 -0.49 8.24
N PRO A 24 24.84 -1.24 7.85
CA PRO A 24 24.94 -1.78 6.50
C PRO A 24 23.79 -2.76 6.22
N VAL A 25 23.25 -2.71 5.02
CA VAL A 25 22.15 -3.59 4.58
C VAL A 25 22.66 -4.47 3.44
N LEU A 26 22.38 -5.76 3.52
CA LEU A 26 22.64 -6.68 2.41
C LEU A 26 21.66 -6.38 1.27
N THR A 27 22.19 -6.29 0.06
CA THR A 27 21.41 -5.97 -1.14
C THR A 27 21.65 -7.00 -2.21
N ASN A 28 20.61 -7.37 -2.93
CA ASN A 28 20.71 -8.11 -4.18
C ASN A 28 20.80 -7.14 -5.37
N SER A 29 21.22 -7.65 -6.52
CA SER A 29 21.15 -6.90 -7.77
C SER A 29 19.68 -6.64 -8.16
N LEU A 30 19.44 -5.56 -8.91
CA LEU A 30 18.09 -5.22 -9.35
C LEU A 30 17.44 -6.36 -10.16
N LYS A 31 18.21 -7.00 -11.05
CA LYS A 31 17.75 -8.14 -11.84
C LYS A 31 17.31 -9.32 -10.98
N GLU A 32 18.12 -9.71 -9.98
CA GLU A 32 17.78 -10.80 -9.06
C GLU A 32 16.49 -10.52 -8.30
N VAL A 33 16.31 -9.29 -7.81
CA VAL A 33 15.10 -8.88 -7.09
C VAL A 33 13.87 -8.93 -8.00
N LEU A 34 13.97 -8.42 -9.23
CA LEU A 34 12.84 -8.42 -10.18
C LEU A 34 12.43 -9.84 -10.58
N VAL A 35 13.40 -10.72 -10.87
CA VAL A 35 13.12 -12.14 -11.18
C VAL A 35 12.47 -12.83 -9.99
N SER A 36 13.02 -12.64 -8.78
CA SER A 36 12.46 -13.23 -7.55
C SER A 36 11.05 -12.71 -7.26
N PHE A 37 10.81 -11.42 -7.49
CA PHE A 37 9.50 -10.81 -7.30
C PHE A 37 8.47 -11.36 -8.29
N ILE A 38 8.81 -11.50 -9.58
CA ILE A 38 7.93 -12.12 -10.58
C ILE A 38 7.63 -13.58 -10.21
N ALA A 39 8.64 -14.35 -9.77
CA ALA A 39 8.46 -15.72 -9.32
C ALA A 39 7.49 -15.80 -8.13
N PHE A 40 7.64 -14.92 -7.15
CA PHE A 40 6.70 -14.79 -6.03
C PHE A 40 5.27 -14.50 -6.50
N LEU A 41 5.08 -13.57 -7.44
CA LEU A 41 3.75 -13.24 -7.98
C LEU A 41 3.11 -14.43 -8.71
N ARG A 42 3.90 -15.23 -9.44
CA ARG A 42 3.43 -16.45 -10.12
C ARG A 42 2.91 -17.51 -9.13
N MET A 43 3.39 -17.53 -7.89
CA MET A 43 2.88 -18.44 -6.85
C MET A 43 1.49 -18.04 -6.34
N LEU A 44 1.04 -16.81 -6.59
CA LEU A 44 -0.20 -16.24 -6.07
C LEU A 44 -1.35 -16.22 -7.10
N ASP A 45 -1.22 -17.01 -8.18
CA ASP A 45 -2.20 -17.13 -9.27
C ASP A 45 -2.68 -15.76 -9.83
N ARG A 46 -1.74 -15.04 -10.46
CA ARG A 46 -1.99 -13.76 -11.14
C ARG A 46 -2.66 -12.69 -10.26
N PRO A 47 -2.03 -12.28 -9.14
CA PRO A 47 -2.60 -11.31 -8.20
C PRO A 47 -2.76 -9.91 -8.82
N ILE A 48 -3.53 -9.05 -8.14
CA ILE A 48 -3.53 -7.60 -8.38
C ILE A 48 -2.50 -6.95 -7.45
N VAL A 49 -1.58 -6.16 -8.00
CA VAL A 49 -0.59 -5.41 -7.21
C VAL A 49 -1.21 -4.12 -6.70
N VAL A 50 -1.33 -3.98 -5.39
CA VAL A 50 -1.99 -2.82 -4.77
C VAL A 50 -0.96 -1.91 -4.12
N GLY A 51 -1.09 -0.60 -4.34
CA GLY A 51 -0.26 0.40 -3.67
C GLY A 51 -0.96 1.74 -3.53
N HIS A 52 -0.38 2.66 -2.77
CA HIS A 52 -0.93 4.00 -2.56
C HIS A 52 -0.20 5.03 -3.42
N ASN A 53 -0.93 5.68 -4.34
CA ASN A 53 -0.34 6.52 -5.38
C ASN A 53 0.62 5.75 -6.31
N ILE A 54 0.42 4.43 -6.40
CA ILE A 54 1.31 3.49 -7.08
C ILE A 54 1.45 3.79 -8.58
N ARG A 55 0.37 4.29 -9.20
CA ARG A 55 0.37 4.62 -10.64
C ARG A 55 1.34 5.76 -10.97
N ARG A 56 1.54 6.70 -10.04
CA ARG A 56 2.40 7.87 -10.25
C ARG A 56 3.79 7.73 -9.63
N PHE A 57 4.00 6.74 -8.76
CA PHE A 57 5.24 6.61 -7.99
C PHE A 57 5.93 5.26 -8.25
N ASP A 58 5.43 4.17 -7.67
CA ASP A 58 6.12 2.88 -7.70
C ASP A 58 6.07 2.23 -9.09
N CYS A 59 4.93 2.22 -9.77
CA CYS A 59 4.81 1.55 -11.07
C CYS A 59 5.72 2.17 -12.15
N PRO A 60 5.92 3.50 -12.25
CA PRO A 60 6.93 4.05 -13.14
C PRO A 60 8.37 3.63 -12.80
N VAL A 61 8.70 3.46 -11.52
CA VAL A 61 10.03 2.98 -11.10
C VAL A 61 10.19 1.50 -11.46
N LEU A 62 9.17 0.70 -11.16
CA LEU A 62 9.11 -0.72 -11.48
C LEU A 62 9.20 -0.95 -12.99
N ALA A 63 8.43 -0.21 -13.80
CA ALA A 63 8.44 -0.32 -15.26
C ALA A 63 9.83 -0.07 -15.84
N ARG A 64 10.53 1.00 -15.40
CA ARG A 64 11.91 1.25 -15.83
C ARG A 64 12.86 0.10 -15.48
N GLY A 65 12.74 -0.46 -14.28
CA GLY A 65 13.55 -1.61 -13.87
C GLY A 65 13.24 -2.87 -14.68
N LEU A 66 11.97 -3.11 -15.00
CA LEU A 66 11.55 -4.23 -15.84
C LEU A 66 12.04 -4.07 -17.29
N ASP A 67 11.95 -2.86 -17.85
CA ASP A 67 12.41 -2.55 -19.21
C ASP A 67 13.93 -2.70 -19.35
N GLU A 68 14.71 -2.36 -18.30
CA GLU A 68 16.17 -2.53 -18.30
C GLU A 68 16.62 -4.00 -18.49
N PHE A 69 15.79 -4.97 -18.11
CA PHE A 69 16.10 -6.39 -18.18
C PHE A 69 15.13 -7.20 -19.05
N ASP A 70 14.32 -6.54 -19.89
CA ASP A 70 13.30 -7.16 -20.75
C ASP A 70 12.27 -8.04 -20.00
N LEU A 71 12.01 -7.74 -18.72
CA LEU A 71 11.13 -8.52 -17.84
C LEU A 71 9.67 -8.03 -17.83
N LYS A 72 9.34 -6.99 -18.59
CA LYS A 72 8.01 -6.36 -18.55
C LYS A 72 6.88 -7.31 -18.97
N ALA A 73 7.08 -8.09 -20.04
CA ALA A 73 6.10 -9.07 -20.51
C ALA A 73 5.88 -10.19 -19.47
N GLU A 74 6.96 -10.66 -18.85
CA GLU A 74 6.91 -11.66 -17.79
C GLU A 74 6.13 -11.19 -16.56
N PHE A 75 6.38 -9.96 -16.14
CA PHE A 75 5.63 -9.33 -15.05
C PHE A 75 4.14 -9.21 -15.38
N GLN A 76 3.81 -8.71 -16.58
CA GLN A 76 2.42 -8.55 -17.01
C GLN A 76 1.66 -9.88 -17.10
N PHE A 77 2.34 -10.97 -17.46
CA PHE A 77 1.74 -12.30 -17.42
C PHE A 77 1.49 -12.78 -15.98
N ALA A 78 2.41 -12.46 -15.06
CA ALA A 78 2.36 -12.87 -13.67
C ALA A 78 1.33 -12.13 -12.80
N VAL A 79 0.68 -11.06 -13.30
CA VAL A 79 -0.32 -10.28 -12.55
C VAL A 79 -1.61 -10.12 -13.35
N SER A 80 -2.71 -9.83 -12.66
CA SER A 80 -3.97 -9.41 -13.31
C SER A 80 -4.04 -7.90 -13.54
N GLY A 81 -3.22 -7.12 -12.84
CA GLY A 81 -3.15 -5.67 -12.95
C GLY A 81 -2.56 -5.01 -11.72
N CYS A 82 -2.61 -3.68 -11.68
CA CYS A 82 -2.24 -2.85 -10.55
C CYS A 82 -3.44 -2.02 -10.10
N LEU A 83 -3.55 -1.72 -8.80
CA LEU A 83 -4.62 -0.90 -8.23
C LEU A 83 -4.02 0.27 -7.44
N ASP A 84 -4.40 1.49 -7.82
CA ASP A 84 -4.03 2.70 -7.08
C ASP A 84 -5.10 3.04 -6.04
N THR A 85 -4.73 2.91 -4.76
CA THR A 85 -5.64 3.18 -3.65
C THR A 85 -5.87 4.66 -3.38
N LEU A 86 -5.04 5.57 -3.92
CA LEU A 86 -5.23 7.01 -3.74
C LEU A 86 -6.51 7.53 -4.43
N PRO A 87 -6.72 7.34 -5.75
CA PRO A 87 -7.97 7.72 -6.39
C PRO A 87 -9.16 6.90 -5.87
N LEU A 88 -8.97 5.62 -5.52
CA LEU A 88 -9.99 4.79 -4.88
C LEU A 88 -10.48 5.38 -3.55
N ALA A 89 -9.56 5.77 -2.66
CA ALA A 89 -9.92 6.40 -1.39
C ALA A 89 -10.62 7.75 -1.60
N ARG A 90 -10.24 8.53 -2.62
CA ARG A 90 -10.91 9.78 -2.99
C ARG A 90 -12.34 9.56 -3.46
N GLU A 91 -12.58 8.48 -4.20
CA GLU A 91 -13.92 8.09 -4.65
C GLU A 91 -14.80 7.69 -3.46
N ILE A 92 -14.31 6.79 -2.60
CA ILE A 92 -15.07 6.26 -1.45
C ILE A 92 -15.35 7.35 -0.40
N LEU A 93 -14.36 8.19 -0.10
CA LEU A 93 -14.46 9.22 0.93
C LEU A 93 -14.90 10.59 0.37
N LYS A 94 -15.44 10.60 -0.85
CA LYS A 94 -15.96 11.82 -1.48
C LYS A 94 -17.04 12.45 -0.59
N GLY A 95 -16.96 13.76 -0.41
CA GLY A 95 -17.90 14.50 0.43
C GLY A 95 -17.64 14.44 1.94
N ARG A 96 -16.60 13.72 2.40
CA ARG A 96 -16.24 13.65 3.83
C ARG A 96 -15.39 14.83 4.36
N GLY A 97 -15.15 15.86 3.54
CA GLY A 97 -14.42 17.06 3.96
C GLY A 97 -12.91 16.88 4.26
N LEU A 98 -12.30 15.77 3.80
CA LEU A 98 -10.90 15.47 4.06
C LEU A 98 -9.97 16.42 3.30
N GLN A 99 -8.98 16.97 4.00
CA GLN A 99 -7.99 17.91 3.44
C GLN A 99 -6.75 17.22 2.86
N SER A 100 -6.47 15.98 3.29
CA SER A 100 -5.29 15.22 2.86
C SER A 100 -5.65 13.75 2.65
N PHE A 101 -5.15 13.20 1.55
CA PHE A 101 -5.27 11.78 1.21
C PHE A 101 -3.91 11.08 1.26
N ARG A 102 -2.93 11.61 2.01
CA ARG A 102 -1.72 10.86 2.32
C ARG A 102 -2.08 9.60 3.11
N GLN A 103 -1.38 8.50 2.86
CA GLN A 103 -1.66 7.21 3.50
C GLN A 103 -1.74 7.31 5.02
N GLU A 104 -0.73 7.89 5.68
CA GLU A 104 -0.71 8.14 7.14
C GLU A 104 -1.98 8.82 7.65
N ASN A 105 -2.45 9.86 6.93
CA ASN A 105 -3.64 10.59 7.32
C ASN A 105 -4.91 9.73 7.16
N LEU A 106 -4.99 8.96 6.08
CA LEU A 106 -6.12 8.06 5.83
C LEU A 106 -6.16 6.93 6.86
N VAL A 107 -5.02 6.31 7.17
CA VAL A 107 -4.90 5.27 8.20
C VAL A 107 -5.34 5.82 9.55
N ARG A 108 -4.84 7.00 9.93
CA ARG A 108 -5.24 7.65 11.19
C ARG A 108 -6.73 7.94 11.28
N ILE A 109 -7.35 8.43 10.21
CA ILE A 109 -8.76 8.84 10.24
C ILE A 109 -9.71 7.65 10.10
N VAL A 110 -9.39 6.70 9.22
CA VAL A 110 -10.28 5.59 8.85
C VAL A 110 -10.06 4.38 9.77
N VAL A 111 -8.80 4.03 10.03
CA VAL A 111 -8.43 2.86 10.85
C VAL A 111 -8.30 3.25 12.33
N GLY A 112 -7.92 4.50 12.62
CA GLY A 112 -7.77 4.99 13.99
C GLY A 112 -6.40 4.68 14.62
N ILE A 113 -5.39 4.40 13.80
CA ILE A 113 -4.01 4.11 14.25
C ILE A 113 -3.01 5.07 13.62
N SER A 114 -1.90 5.31 14.32
CA SER A 114 -0.69 5.88 13.74
C SER A 114 0.33 4.76 13.56
N TYR A 115 1.27 4.94 12.64
CA TYR A 115 2.36 3.99 12.40
C TYR A 115 3.62 4.75 11.95
N GLU A 116 4.77 4.10 12.06
CA GLU A 116 6.04 4.65 11.55
C GLU A 116 6.04 4.55 10.03
N ALA A 117 5.68 5.64 9.37
CA ALA A 117 5.78 5.75 7.93
C ALA A 117 7.24 5.78 7.48
N HIS A 118 7.48 5.45 6.21
CA HIS A 118 8.80 5.44 5.57
C HIS A 118 9.64 4.18 5.79
N ASP A 119 9.06 3.17 6.45
CA ASP A 119 9.44 1.77 6.28
C ASP A 119 8.45 1.09 5.32
N ALA A 120 8.96 0.44 4.27
CA ALA A 120 8.13 -0.13 3.22
C ALA A 120 7.20 -1.25 3.72
N LEU A 121 7.63 -2.02 4.72
CA LEU A 121 6.84 -3.12 5.27
C LEU A 121 5.71 -2.58 6.16
N GLU A 122 6.00 -1.59 6.99
CA GLU A 122 4.97 -0.90 7.79
C GLU A 122 3.97 -0.14 6.90
N ASP A 123 4.44 0.50 5.83
CA ASP A 123 3.58 1.16 4.85
C ASP A 123 2.62 0.15 4.18
N VAL A 124 3.09 -1.04 3.80
CA VAL A 124 2.20 -2.07 3.20
C VAL A 124 1.23 -2.67 4.22
N ARG A 125 1.67 -2.90 5.48
CA ARG A 125 0.78 -3.37 6.56
C ARG A 125 -0.32 -2.37 6.87
N ALA A 126 0.02 -1.09 6.95
CA ALA A 126 -0.93 -0.02 7.17
C ALA A 126 -1.90 0.12 5.98
N LEU A 127 -1.39 0.00 4.76
CA LEU A 127 -2.20 0.02 3.54
C LEU A 127 -3.21 -1.15 3.49
N GLN A 128 -2.79 -2.36 3.89
CA GLN A 128 -3.69 -3.52 3.96
C GLN A 128 -4.85 -3.28 4.92
N ARG A 129 -4.58 -2.72 6.12
CA ARG A 129 -5.61 -2.35 7.10
C ARG A 129 -6.54 -1.27 6.55
N LEU A 130 -5.99 -0.25 5.90
CA LEU A 130 -6.77 0.81 5.27
C LEU A 130 -7.68 0.25 4.18
N TYR A 131 -7.17 -0.60 3.29
CA TYR A 131 -7.95 -1.22 2.23
C TYR A 131 -9.13 -2.02 2.78
N GLY A 132 -8.89 -2.83 3.81
CA GLY A 132 -9.94 -3.58 4.51
C GLY A 132 -11.00 -2.68 5.16
N ALA A 133 -10.60 -1.54 5.73
CA ALA A 133 -11.51 -0.59 6.34
C ALA A 133 -12.31 0.24 5.31
N LEU A 134 -11.73 0.50 4.12
CA LEU A 134 -12.41 1.19 3.03
C LEU A 134 -13.52 0.35 2.38
N ARG A 135 -13.40 -0.98 2.41
CA ARG A 135 -14.36 -1.94 1.83
C ARG A 135 -14.80 -1.55 0.40
N PRO A 136 -13.86 -1.42 -0.56
CA PRO A 136 -14.20 -1.02 -1.93
C PRO A 136 -15.09 -2.05 -2.62
N THR A 137 -16.01 -1.59 -3.46
CA THR A 137 -16.82 -2.51 -4.30
C THR A 137 -15.99 -3.02 -5.49
N PRO A 138 -16.34 -4.17 -6.09
CA PRO A 138 -15.66 -4.69 -7.27
C PRO A 138 -15.61 -3.68 -8.43
N GLU A 139 -16.67 -2.89 -8.63
CA GLU A 139 -16.74 -1.87 -9.68
C GLU A 139 -15.76 -0.73 -9.43
N GLN A 140 -15.57 -0.33 -8.17
CA GLN A 140 -14.59 0.68 -7.80
C GLN A 140 -13.17 0.16 -8.01
N VAL A 141 -12.91 -1.10 -7.62
CA VAL A 141 -11.62 -1.75 -7.85
C VAL A 141 -11.30 -1.79 -9.34
N LEU A 142 -12.24 -2.25 -10.18
CA LEU A 142 -12.05 -2.34 -11.62
C LEU A 142 -11.75 -0.96 -12.23
N ARG A 143 -12.48 0.08 -11.83
CA ARG A 143 -12.34 1.44 -12.36
C ARG A 143 -10.99 2.08 -12.03
N GLN A 144 -10.42 1.74 -10.89
CA GLN A 144 -9.14 2.27 -10.41
C GLN A 144 -7.95 1.34 -10.70
N SER A 145 -8.21 0.19 -11.33
CA SER A 145 -7.18 -0.74 -11.77
C SER A 145 -6.61 -0.33 -13.13
N PHE A 146 -5.36 -0.72 -13.39
CA PHE A 146 -4.64 -0.42 -14.61
C PHE A 146 -3.55 -1.47 -14.88
N THR A 147 -3.04 -1.52 -16.10
CA THR A 147 -1.83 -2.30 -16.46
C THR A 147 -0.66 -1.35 -16.72
N LEU A 148 0.57 -1.88 -16.71
CA LEU A 148 1.74 -1.05 -16.93
C LEU A 148 1.73 -0.35 -18.30
N ASP A 149 1.12 -0.95 -19.32
CA ASP A 149 0.97 -0.35 -20.65
C ASP A 149 -0.02 0.82 -20.67
N THR A 150 -1.12 0.72 -19.92
CA THR A 150 -2.15 1.79 -19.86
C THR A 150 -1.73 2.98 -19.00
N MET A 151 -0.55 2.95 -18.37
CA MET A 151 -0.07 4.05 -17.52
C MET A 151 0.26 5.33 -18.30
N ALA A 152 0.65 5.22 -19.57
CA ALA A 152 1.04 6.35 -20.42
C ALA A 152 -0.13 7.31 -20.72
N GLU A 153 -1.37 6.82 -20.62
CA GLU A 153 -2.55 7.63 -20.86
C GLU A 153 -2.84 8.53 -19.65
N PRO A 154 -2.96 9.87 -19.84
CA PRO A 154 -3.35 10.76 -18.78
C PRO A 154 -4.73 10.33 -18.25
N ALA A 155 -4.84 10.17 -16.93
CA ALA A 155 -6.11 9.84 -16.29
C ALA A 155 -7.20 10.81 -16.77
N PRO A 156 -8.44 10.34 -17.04
CA PRO A 156 -9.53 11.21 -17.44
C PRO A 156 -9.66 12.35 -16.43
N LYS A 157 -9.54 13.60 -16.91
CA LYS A 157 -9.76 14.78 -16.08
C LYS A 157 -11.19 14.70 -15.57
N GLN A 158 -11.37 14.51 -14.26
CA GLN A 158 -12.70 14.66 -13.66
C GLN A 158 -13.20 16.08 -13.98
N PRO A 159 -14.45 16.24 -14.43
CA PRO A 159 -14.99 17.57 -14.70
C PRO A 159 -14.93 18.42 -13.42
N PRO A 160 -14.62 19.72 -13.53
CA PRO A 160 -14.51 20.60 -12.38
C PRO A 160 -15.81 20.59 -11.60
N ALA A 161 -15.72 20.37 -10.28
CA ALA A 161 -16.85 20.48 -9.38
C ALA A 161 -17.46 21.89 -9.52
N ALA A 162 -18.72 21.95 -9.96
CA ALA A 162 -19.48 23.18 -9.98
C ALA A 162 -19.47 23.80 -8.58
N LYS A 163 -19.02 25.05 -8.48
CA LYS A 163 -19.00 25.79 -7.22
C LYS A 163 -20.44 26.11 -6.79
N ALA A 164 -21.01 25.28 -5.93
CA ALA A 164 -22.15 25.69 -5.13
C ALA A 164 -21.63 26.52 -3.94
N LYS A 165 -21.88 27.83 -3.95
CA LYS A 165 -21.70 28.69 -2.78
C LYS A 165 -22.74 28.28 -1.73
N GLY A 166 -22.28 27.67 -0.65
CA GLY A 166 -23.07 27.42 0.56
C GLY A 166 -22.17 27.59 1.78
N SER A 167 -22.30 28.73 2.45
CA SER A 167 -21.66 28.99 3.73
C SER A 167 -22.39 28.22 4.82
N CYS A 168 -21.74 27.21 5.40
CA CYS A 168 -22.20 26.60 6.65
C CYS A 168 -21.00 26.45 7.60
N ARG A 169 -20.97 27.29 8.64
CA ARG A 169 -20.21 27.01 9.86
C ARG A 169 -20.82 25.78 10.53
N ALA A 170 -20.01 24.78 10.81
CA ALA A 170 -20.34 23.77 11.82
C ALA A 170 -19.05 23.38 12.55
N THR A 171 -18.88 23.97 13.72
CA THR A 171 -18.03 23.47 14.81
C THR A 171 -18.61 22.14 15.29
N GLY A 172 -17.82 21.06 15.19
CA GLY A 172 -18.15 19.76 15.72
C GLY A 172 -17.06 18.76 15.37
N GLN A 173 -16.16 18.48 16.32
CA GLN A 173 -15.28 17.32 16.21
C GLN A 173 -16.14 16.05 16.25
N TRP A 174 -16.20 15.36 15.11
CA TRP A 174 -16.84 14.05 15.02
C TRP A 174 -15.77 12.96 15.14
N PRO A 175 -15.84 12.05 16.14
CA PRO A 175 -14.91 10.93 16.22
C PRO A 175 -15.27 9.88 15.16
N LEU A 176 -14.79 10.10 13.93
CA LEU A 176 -15.06 9.29 12.72
C LEU A 176 -14.72 7.80 12.89
N TRP A 177 -13.75 7.46 13.73
CA TRP A 177 -13.33 6.07 13.97
C TRP A 177 -14.41 5.22 14.66
N LYS A 178 -15.38 5.84 15.37
CA LYS A 178 -16.44 5.10 16.08
C LYS A 178 -17.46 4.47 15.11
N ASN A 179 -17.70 5.11 13.98
CA ASN A 179 -18.71 4.69 13.00
C ASN A 179 -18.22 3.58 12.05
N PHE A 180 -16.92 3.27 12.06
CA PHE A 180 -16.37 2.13 11.31
C PHE A 180 -16.35 0.82 12.12
N LYS A 181 -16.56 0.89 13.46
CA LYS A 181 -16.56 -0.29 14.34
C LYS A 181 -17.91 -1.01 14.46
N GLN A 182 -19.01 -0.42 13.97
CA GLN A 182 -20.32 -1.07 14.00
C GLN A 182 -20.62 -1.72 12.65
N GLU A 183 -20.10 -2.93 12.46
CA GLU A 183 -20.69 -4.03 11.66
C GLU A 183 -19.67 -5.18 11.57
N VAL A 184 -19.46 -5.83 12.70
CA VAL A 184 -18.99 -7.22 12.77
C VAL A 184 -19.83 -7.90 13.85
N LYS A 185 -20.98 -8.46 13.46
CA LYS A 185 -21.63 -9.49 14.27
C LYS A 185 -20.86 -10.79 14.03
N VAL A 186 -19.99 -11.15 14.96
CA VAL A 186 -19.48 -12.51 15.06
C VAL A 186 -20.63 -13.37 15.60
N THR A 187 -21.19 -14.22 14.77
CA THR A 187 -22.03 -15.33 15.23
C THR A 187 -21.09 -16.39 15.82
N GLU A 188 -21.13 -16.57 17.13
CA GLU A 188 -20.45 -17.67 17.81
C GLU A 188 -21.10 -19.01 17.40
N GLY A 189 -20.29 -19.91 16.84
CA GLY A 189 -20.61 -21.33 16.68
C GLY A 189 -19.86 -22.16 17.74
N PRO A 190 -20.35 -23.36 18.11
CA PRO A 190 -20.04 -23.99 19.39
C PRO A 190 -18.66 -24.64 19.46
N LYS A 191 -18.13 -24.64 20.69
CA LYS A 191 -16.86 -25.24 21.13
C LYS A 191 -16.82 -26.75 20.90
N GLY A 192 -15.69 -27.24 20.41
CA GLY A 192 -15.28 -28.64 20.47
C GLY A 192 -13.84 -28.75 21.01
N ASP A 193 -13.69 -29.33 22.19
CA ASP A 193 -12.44 -29.84 22.76
C ASP A 193 -11.90 -30.99 21.90
N THR A 194 -10.59 -31.08 21.67
CA THR A 194 -9.71 -32.09 22.34
C THR A 194 -8.23 -31.94 21.94
N THR A 195 -7.37 -31.88 22.96
CA THR A 195 -6.03 -32.49 23.13
C THR A 195 -5.08 -32.73 21.96
N GLY A 196 -3.81 -32.35 22.17
CA GLY A 196 -2.67 -33.25 21.86
C GLY A 196 -1.37 -32.60 21.41
N GLN A 197 -0.36 -32.67 22.30
CA GLN A 197 1.09 -32.78 22.07
C GLN A 197 1.86 -31.68 21.30
N GLY A 198 2.91 -31.15 21.95
CA GLY A 198 3.77 -30.09 21.43
C GLY A 198 5.01 -30.56 20.68
N ASP A 199 5.83 -29.60 20.24
CA ASP A 199 7.29 -29.62 20.41
C ASP A 199 7.90 -28.23 20.09
N ALA A 200 9.18 -28.09 20.45
CA ALA A 200 9.96 -26.92 20.77
C ALA A 200 10.33 -25.90 19.66
N THR A 201 10.43 -24.63 20.10
CA THR A 201 11.58 -23.70 19.98
C THR A 201 12.36 -23.59 18.65
N LEU A 202 12.34 -22.40 18.05
CA LEU A 202 13.57 -21.61 17.82
C LEU A 202 13.23 -20.12 17.59
N ILE A 203 13.48 -19.30 18.61
CA ILE A 203 13.53 -17.84 18.51
C ILE A 203 14.99 -17.49 18.22
N MET A 204 15.29 -16.96 17.03
CA MET A 204 16.56 -16.27 16.79
C MET A 204 16.33 -14.77 16.91
N ASP A 205 16.65 -14.29 18.11
CA ASP A 205 16.89 -12.90 18.44
C ASP A 205 18.29 -12.53 17.93
N ASN A 206 18.38 -11.64 16.94
CA ASN A 206 19.65 -11.05 16.51
C ASN A 206 19.65 -9.58 16.87
N GLY A 207 19.89 -9.34 18.16
CA GLY A 207 20.20 -8.04 18.73
C GLY A 207 21.48 -7.43 18.13
N CYS A 208 21.39 -6.11 17.93
CA CYS A 208 22.42 -5.23 17.43
C CYS A 208 23.58 -5.06 18.43
N LYS A 209 24.82 -5.01 17.94
CA LYS A 209 25.95 -4.35 18.62
C LYS A 209 26.47 -3.24 17.72
#